data_AF-B3M2Z5-F1
#
_entry.id   AF-B3M2Z5-F1
#
_cell.length_a   1.000
_cell.length_b   1.000
_cell.length_c   1.000
_cell.angle_alpha   90.00
_cell.angle_beta   90.00
_cell.angle_gamma   90.00
#
_symmetry.space_group_name_H-M   'P 1'
#
loop_
_entity.id
_entity.type
_entity.pdbx_description
1 polymer ?
#
loop_
_entity_poly.entity_id
_entity_poly.type
_entity_poly.pdbx_seq_one_letter_code
_entity_poly.pdbx_strand_id
1 'polypeptide(L)'
;MNTDDNPPNSEPKADPFLYQHPQADEAFLHEPSKLEEVFECLDNIVNANKTDSSKEAKKVSPSDATSNVTDTNFFVSKPMVFRSSVRRSKPRKIPLNTNQFTFMRQIDCDPEDRLLARQQREVTAETFRRMGNFEYRKMRYDSAIIFYTKGLEYIKDTPVLYVNRAICYIKMREFRRGIMDCDYVINHVDGQYLRAWLYRAAGYKRLNDEPNFENSIYQAKRENYTQHAYIDDFVDKMRSLL
;
A
#
# COMPACT_ATOMS: atom_id res chain seq x y z
N MET A 1 -21.99 35.28 -24.87
CA MET A 1 -22.15 34.98 -23.44
C MET A 1 -22.27 33.47 -23.32
N ASN A 2 -21.14 32.80 -23.12
CA ASN A 2 -21.08 31.35 -22.90
C ASN A 2 -20.86 31.16 -21.40
N THR A 3 -21.82 30.56 -20.71
CA THR A 3 -21.70 30.18 -19.30
C THR A 3 -21.41 28.69 -19.24
N ASP A 4 -20.18 28.36 -18.87
CA ASP A 4 -19.74 27.04 -18.41
C ASP A 4 -20.42 26.75 -17.06
N ASP A 5 -21.44 25.90 -17.07
CA ASP A 5 -21.97 25.29 -15.84
C ASP A 5 -21.29 23.93 -15.62
N ASN A 6 -20.21 23.97 -14.85
CA ASN A 6 -19.56 22.78 -14.33
C ASN A 6 -20.24 22.42 -12.99
N PRO A 7 -20.86 21.23 -12.81
CA PRO A 7 -21.53 20.90 -11.56
C PRO A 7 -20.50 20.68 -10.44
N PRO A 8 -20.89 20.97 -9.18
CA PRO A 8 -19.96 20.96 -8.05
C PRO A 8 -19.46 19.55 -7.75
N ASN A 9 -18.16 19.48 -7.52
CA ASN A 9 -17.41 18.33 -7.00
C ASN A 9 -18.13 17.75 -5.77
N SER A 10 -18.88 16.66 -5.96
CA SER A 10 -19.52 15.96 -4.86
C SER A 10 -18.44 15.27 -4.03
N GLU A 11 -18.24 15.76 -2.81
CA GLU A 11 -17.39 15.12 -1.80
C GLU A 11 -17.72 13.62 -1.72
N PRO A 12 -16.71 12.73 -1.64
CA PRO A 12 -16.95 11.31 -1.48
C PRO A 12 -17.59 11.07 -0.11
N LYS A 13 -18.92 10.89 -0.08
CA LYS A 13 -19.64 10.43 1.10
C LYS A 13 -18.97 9.14 1.57
N ALA A 14 -18.51 9.11 2.82
CA ALA A 14 -17.95 7.92 3.43
C ALA A 14 -18.93 6.76 3.24
N ASP A 15 -18.46 5.71 2.57
CA ASP A 15 -19.23 4.51 2.30
C ASP A 15 -19.64 3.88 3.64
N PRO A 16 -20.94 3.80 4.00
CA PRO A 16 -21.37 3.32 5.32
C PRO A 16 -21.03 1.86 5.62
N PHE A 17 -20.47 1.14 4.63
CA PHE A 17 -20.42 -0.32 4.59
C PHE A 17 -19.06 -0.93 4.97
N LEU A 18 -18.06 -0.13 5.36
CA LEU A 18 -16.82 -0.69 5.87
C LEU A 18 -16.89 -0.79 7.40
N TYR A 19 -17.27 -1.97 7.89
CA TYR A 19 -17.16 -2.26 9.32
C TYR A 19 -15.67 -2.33 9.68
N GLN A 20 -15.18 -1.29 10.35
CA GLN A 20 -13.78 -1.15 10.72
C GLN A 20 -13.57 -1.73 12.12
N HIS A 21 -12.64 -2.67 12.24
CA HIS A 21 -12.29 -3.27 13.54
C HIS A 21 -11.54 -2.24 14.39
N PRO A 22 -11.72 -2.19 15.72
CA PRO A 22 -11.00 -1.23 16.59
C PRO A 22 -9.47 -1.28 16.45
N GLN A 23 -8.89 -2.45 16.12
CA GLN A 23 -7.45 -2.59 15.84
C GLN A 23 -7.02 -2.05 14.46
N ALA A 24 -7.96 -1.67 13.61
CA ALA A 24 -7.72 -1.02 12.32
C ALA A 24 -8.05 0.48 12.39
N ASP A 25 -8.01 1.07 13.58
CA ASP A 25 -8.10 2.51 13.75
C ASP A 25 -6.88 3.17 13.08
N GLU A 26 -7.11 3.68 11.87
CA GLU A 26 -6.11 4.36 11.05
C GLU A 26 -6.09 5.87 11.32
N ALA A 27 -6.62 6.31 12.48
CA ALA A 27 -6.57 7.72 12.91
C ALA A 27 -5.15 8.31 12.82
N PHE A 28 -4.12 7.49 13.06
CA PHE A 28 -2.71 7.89 12.92
C PHE A 28 -2.30 8.37 11.51
N LEU A 29 -3.07 8.05 10.46
CA LEU A 29 -2.84 8.53 9.09
C LEU A 29 -3.53 9.86 8.79
N HIS A 30 -4.41 10.31 9.69
CA HIS A 30 -5.11 11.60 9.62
C HIS A 30 -4.55 12.62 10.61
N GLU A 31 -3.86 12.16 11.65
CA GLU A 31 -3.04 13.01 12.50
C GLU A 31 -1.86 13.59 11.69
N PRO A 32 -1.53 14.88 11.85
CA PRO A 32 -0.38 15.46 11.19
C PRO A 32 0.86 14.67 11.56
N SER A 33 1.63 14.26 10.55
CA SER A 33 2.89 13.56 10.77
C SER A 33 3.79 14.44 11.64
N LYS A 34 4.57 13.84 12.55
CA LYS A 34 5.65 14.57 13.27
C LYS A 34 6.60 15.29 12.31
N LEU A 35 6.67 14.83 11.07
CA LEU A 35 7.46 15.45 9.99
C LEU A 35 6.81 16.75 9.48
N GLU A 36 5.47 16.81 9.43
CA GLU A 36 4.69 18.02 9.14
C GLU A 36 4.92 19.07 10.23
N GLU A 37 4.87 18.66 11.51
CA GLU A 37 5.13 19.55 12.66
C GLU A 37 6.56 20.11 12.62
N VAL A 38 7.54 19.30 12.23
CA VAL A 38 8.94 19.75 12.08
C VAL A 38 9.07 20.75 10.93
N PHE A 39 8.41 20.52 9.79
CA PHE A 39 8.42 21.48 8.68
C PHE A 39 7.74 22.79 9.05
N GLU A 40 6.60 22.75 9.73
CA GLU A 40 5.91 23.94 10.22
C GLU A 40 6.80 24.71 11.21
N CYS A 41 7.50 24.00 12.09
CA CYS A 41 8.44 24.61 13.04
C CYS A 41 9.64 25.26 12.31
N LEU A 42 10.17 24.61 11.27
CA LEU A 42 11.24 25.17 10.44
C LEU A 42 10.79 26.41 9.65
N ASP A 43 9.59 26.39 9.07
CA ASP A 43 9.00 27.54 8.38
C ASP A 43 8.77 28.71 9.32
N ASN A 44 8.31 28.43 10.55
CA ASN A 44 8.16 29.43 11.60
C ASN A 44 9.51 30.03 12.02
N ILE A 45 10.58 29.23 12.13
CA ILE A 45 11.94 29.72 12.42
C ILE A 45 12.47 30.59 11.26
N VAL A 46 12.28 30.18 10.01
CA VAL A 46 12.70 30.95 8.82
C VAL A 46 11.94 32.27 8.74
N ASN A 47 10.66 32.28 9.05
CA ASN A 47 9.84 33.49 9.04
C ASN A 47 10.13 34.41 10.23
N ALA A 48 10.43 33.88 11.42
CA ALA A 48 10.89 34.66 12.56
C ALA A 48 12.22 35.39 12.26
N ASN A 49 13.12 34.74 11.52
CA ASN A 49 14.38 35.35 11.08
C ASN A 49 14.19 36.45 10.02
N LYS A 50 13.09 36.44 9.26
CA LYS A 50 12.73 37.53 8.32
C LYS A 50 12.19 38.76 9.04
N THR A 51 11.54 38.61 10.20
CA THR A 51 11.00 39.74 10.97
C THR A 51 12.03 40.41 11.86
N ASP A 52 13.19 39.78 12.10
CA ASP A 52 14.29 40.37 12.88
C ASP A 52 15.32 41.12 11.97
N SER A 53 15.18 41.03 10.64
CA SER A 53 16.09 41.70 9.69
C SER A 53 15.77 43.18 9.44
N SER A 54 14.82 43.80 10.16
CA SER A 54 14.50 45.23 9.99
C SER A 54 15.41 46.18 10.79
N LYS A 55 16.54 45.72 11.33
CA LYS A 55 17.61 46.60 11.84
C LYS A 55 18.99 46.19 11.32
N GLU A 56 19.45 47.00 10.36
CA GLU A 56 20.83 47.21 9.90
C GLU A 56 21.64 45.98 9.43
N ALA A 57 21.61 45.74 8.11
CA ALA A 57 22.73 45.13 7.39
C ALA A 57 22.96 45.86 6.05
N LYS A 58 24.22 46.21 5.84
CA LYS A 58 24.76 47.00 4.71
C LYS A 58 24.31 46.47 3.35
N LYS A 59 24.00 47.42 2.47
CA LYS A 59 23.82 47.26 1.02
C LYS A 59 25.09 46.65 0.41
N VAL A 60 25.04 45.37 0.04
CA VAL A 60 25.97 44.75 -0.90
C VAL A 60 25.15 44.38 -2.13
N SER A 61 25.59 44.86 -3.28
CA SER A 61 25.02 44.60 -4.60
C SER A 61 24.87 43.10 -4.85
N PRO A 62 23.77 42.63 -5.47
CA PRO A 62 23.71 41.28 -5.99
C PRO A 62 24.69 41.20 -7.15
N SER A 63 25.88 40.66 -6.89
CA SER A 63 26.74 40.17 -7.96
C SER A 63 26.19 38.82 -8.37
N ASP A 64 25.95 38.68 -9.66
CA ASP A 64 25.30 37.56 -10.32
C ASP A 64 25.97 36.22 -9.98
N ALA A 65 25.39 35.51 -9.01
CA ALA A 65 25.72 34.11 -8.73
C ALA A 65 25.14 33.14 -9.79
N THR A 66 24.84 33.63 -10.99
CA THR A 66 24.39 32.83 -12.15
C THR A 66 25.28 32.98 -13.38
N SER A 67 26.39 33.72 -13.30
CA SER A 67 27.29 33.95 -14.45
C SER A 67 28.15 32.74 -14.88
N ASN A 68 28.11 31.62 -14.14
CA ASN A 68 28.88 30.41 -14.48
C ASN A 68 28.03 29.17 -14.80
N VAL A 69 26.71 29.29 -14.94
CA VAL A 69 25.90 28.19 -15.46
C VAL A 69 25.73 28.42 -16.96
N THR A 70 26.70 28.00 -17.76
CA THR A 70 26.48 27.86 -19.21
C THR A 70 25.70 26.57 -19.46
N ASP A 71 24.78 26.59 -20.44
CA ASP A 71 23.93 25.47 -20.88
C ASP A 71 24.70 24.23 -21.42
N THR A 72 26.00 24.12 -21.13
CA THR A 72 26.88 23.06 -21.62
C THR A 72 27.10 21.94 -20.60
N ASN A 73 26.57 22.04 -19.39
CA ASN A 73 26.73 21.01 -18.34
C ASN A 73 25.65 19.90 -18.33
N PHE A 74 24.78 19.85 -19.32
CA PHE A 74 24.09 18.59 -19.64
C PHE A 74 25.00 17.76 -20.55
N PHE A 75 25.76 16.83 -19.96
CA PHE A 75 26.35 15.71 -20.70
C PHE A 75 25.22 14.81 -21.24
N VAL A 76 24.56 15.25 -22.30
CA VAL A 76 23.84 14.35 -23.20
C VAL A 76 24.91 13.70 -24.06
N SER A 77 25.26 12.46 -23.71
CA SER A 77 26.10 11.64 -24.57
C SER A 77 25.43 11.53 -25.94
N LYS A 78 25.95 12.24 -26.95
CA LYS A 78 25.57 12.00 -28.35
C LYS A 78 25.78 10.51 -28.63
N PRO A 79 24.85 9.81 -29.29
CA PRO A 79 25.10 8.43 -29.67
C PRO A 79 26.25 8.46 -30.67
N MET A 80 27.43 8.04 -30.22
CA MET A 80 28.55 7.76 -31.09
C MET A 80 28.10 6.60 -31.98
N VAL A 81 27.85 6.86 -33.26
CA VAL A 81 27.62 5.81 -34.24
C VAL A 81 28.94 5.05 -34.40
N PHE A 82 29.16 4.08 -33.52
CA PHE A 82 30.19 3.09 -33.71
C PHE A 82 29.80 2.27 -34.94
N ARG A 83 30.47 2.52 -36.07
CA ARG A 83 30.62 1.46 -37.09
C ARG A 83 31.58 0.42 -36.52
N SER A 84 31.11 -0.38 -35.58
CA SER A 84 31.79 -1.60 -35.18
C SER A 84 31.30 -2.71 -36.10
N SER A 85 32.19 -3.14 -37.01
CA SER A 85 32.08 -4.43 -37.66
C SER A 85 31.78 -5.47 -36.58
N VAL A 86 30.60 -6.10 -36.64
CA VAL A 86 30.20 -7.19 -35.74
C VAL A 86 31.14 -8.36 -35.95
N ARG A 87 32.27 -8.38 -35.22
CA ARG A 87 33.00 -9.61 -34.98
C ARG A 87 32.25 -10.32 -33.86
N ARG A 88 31.56 -11.43 -34.20
CA ARG A 88 30.98 -12.35 -33.23
C ARG A 88 32.05 -12.69 -32.19
N SER A 89 31.95 -12.15 -30.98
CA SER A 89 32.74 -12.62 -29.86
C SER A 89 32.28 -14.05 -29.56
N LYS A 90 33.23 -14.99 -29.54
CA LYS A 90 32.96 -16.34 -29.06
C LYS A 90 32.37 -16.23 -27.64
N PRO A 91 31.37 -17.05 -27.28
CA PRO A 91 30.82 -17.03 -25.93
C PRO A 91 31.97 -17.20 -24.95
N ARG A 92 32.15 -16.24 -24.04
CA ARG A 92 33.05 -16.43 -22.92
C ARG A 92 32.50 -17.61 -22.15
N LYS A 93 33.18 -18.75 -22.23
CA LYS A 93 32.95 -19.85 -21.29
C LYS A 93 33.38 -19.30 -19.94
N ILE A 94 32.42 -18.77 -19.19
CA ILE A 94 32.61 -18.57 -17.75
C ILE A 94 32.91 -19.97 -17.24
N PRO A 95 34.11 -20.25 -16.70
CA PRO A 95 34.33 -21.56 -16.11
C PRO A 95 33.28 -21.67 -15.00
N LEU A 96 32.33 -22.58 -15.15
CA LEU A 96 31.48 -22.95 -14.02
C LEU A 96 32.45 -23.46 -12.98
N ASN A 97 32.69 -22.65 -11.95
CA ASN A 97 33.43 -23.10 -10.81
C ASN A 97 32.54 -24.15 -10.12
N THR A 98 32.68 -25.40 -10.55
CA THR A 98 31.93 -26.56 -10.05
C THR A 98 32.41 -26.99 -8.67
N ASN A 99 33.16 -26.13 -7.97
CA ASN A 99 33.50 -26.38 -6.58
C ASN A 99 32.20 -26.46 -5.79
N GLN A 100 31.96 -27.62 -5.20
CA GLN A 100 30.83 -27.89 -4.32
C GLN A 100 30.70 -26.80 -3.25
N PHE A 101 31.83 -26.27 -2.75
CA PHE A 101 31.87 -25.16 -1.81
C PHE A 101 31.30 -23.83 -2.37
N THR A 102 31.59 -23.48 -3.63
CA THR A 102 31.01 -22.27 -4.25
C THR A 102 29.54 -22.45 -4.59
N PHE A 103 29.11 -23.66 -4.93
CA PHE A 103 27.69 -23.99 -5.10
C PHE A 103 26.95 -23.98 -3.75
N MET A 104 27.54 -24.56 -2.70
CA MET A 104 27.01 -24.51 -1.34
C MET A 104 26.92 -23.07 -0.83
N ARG A 105 27.93 -22.21 -1.02
CA ARG A 105 27.85 -20.78 -0.67
C ARG A 105 26.77 -20.00 -1.44
N GLN A 106 26.41 -20.44 -2.65
CA GLN A 106 25.29 -19.86 -3.41
C GLN A 106 23.92 -20.33 -2.91
N ILE A 107 23.86 -21.44 -2.17
CA ILE A 107 22.65 -22.05 -1.61
C ILE A 107 22.49 -21.68 -0.12
N ASP A 108 23.61 -21.60 0.59
CA ASP A 108 23.76 -21.24 1.99
C ASP A 108 23.85 -19.72 2.10
N CYS A 109 22.74 -19.05 1.81
CA CYS A 109 22.56 -17.67 2.25
C CYS A 109 22.51 -17.66 3.79
N ASP A 110 23.36 -16.83 4.39
CA ASP A 110 23.43 -16.70 5.84
C ASP A 110 22.02 -16.45 6.40
N PRO A 111 21.68 -17.03 7.57
CA PRO A 111 20.35 -16.87 8.15
C PRO A 111 19.98 -15.39 8.32
N GLU A 112 20.95 -14.55 8.66
CA GLU A 112 20.78 -13.09 8.76
C GLU A 112 20.40 -12.46 7.42
N ASP A 113 21.07 -12.83 6.33
CA ASP A 113 20.75 -12.31 4.99
C ASP A 113 19.33 -12.71 4.55
N ARG A 114 18.88 -13.93 4.91
CA ARG A 114 17.50 -14.38 4.67
C ARG A 114 16.48 -13.55 5.44
N LEU A 115 16.77 -13.22 6.69
CA LEU A 115 15.92 -12.38 7.52
C LEU A 115 15.85 -10.96 6.97
N LEU A 116 16.99 -10.37 6.60
CA LEU A 116 17.05 -9.03 5.99
C LEU A 116 16.27 -8.99 4.66
N ALA A 117 16.43 -10.00 3.81
CA ALA A 117 15.68 -10.09 2.56
C ALA A 117 14.16 -10.24 2.80
N ARG A 118 13.75 -10.96 3.85
CA ARG A 118 12.33 -11.03 4.26
C ARG A 118 11.82 -9.68 4.75
N GLN A 119 12.56 -9.00 5.63
CA GLN A 119 12.19 -7.68 6.14
C GLN A 119 12.03 -6.66 5.02
N GLN A 120 12.92 -6.68 4.01
CA GLN A 120 12.81 -5.82 2.84
C GLN A 120 11.52 -6.10 2.03
N ARG A 121 11.16 -7.38 1.86
CA ARG A 121 9.88 -7.76 1.25
C ARG A 121 8.69 -7.31 2.09
N GLU A 122 8.80 -7.34 3.42
CA GLU A 122 7.76 -6.88 4.37
C GLU A 122 7.52 -5.39 4.24
N VAL A 123 8.59 -4.60 4.25
CA VAL A 123 8.51 -3.15 4.02
C VAL A 123 7.90 -2.86 2.64
N THR A 124 8.33 -3.57 1.60
CA THR A 124 7.81 -3.37 0.25
C THR A 124 6.32 -3.72 0.16
N ALA A 125 5.89 -4.87 0.71
CA ALA A 125 4.48 -5.26 0.76
C ALA A 125 3.63 -4.23 1.53
N GLU A 126 4.16 -3.70 2.63
CA GLU A 126 3.51 -2.65 3.42
C GLU A 126 3.36 -1.33 2.64
N THR A 127 4.35 -0.93 1.83
CA THR A 127 4.20 0.25 0.96
C THR A 127 3.07 0.06 -0.05
N PHE A 128 2.98 -1.12 -0.68
CA PHE A 128 1.87 -1.44 -1.59
C PHE A 128 0.52 -1.48 -0.87
N ARG A 129 0.47 -1.98 0.37
CA ARG A 129 -0.74 -1.92 1.20
C ARG A 129 -1.20 -0.48 1.39
N ARG A 130 -0.29 0.43 1.74
CA ARG A 130 -0.62 1.85 1.94
C ARG A 130 -1.10 2.52 0.64
N MET A 131 -0.46 2.23 -0.49
CA MET A 131 -0.92 2.72 -1.80
C MET A 131 -2.31 2.18 -2.16
N GLY A 132 -2.56 0.89 -1.90
CA GLY A 132 -3.88 0.29 -2.07
C GLY A 132 -4.95 0.93 -1.19
N ASN A 133 -4.62 1.18 0.09
CA ASN A 133 -5.51 1.88 1.02
C ASN A 133 -5.83 3.30 0.53
N PHE A 134 -4.83 4.01 -0.02
CA PHE A 134 -5.02 5.35 -0.58
C PHE A 134 -5.98 5.35 -1.78
N GLU A 135 -5.85 4.42 -2.72
CA GLU A 135 -6.79 4.30 -3.84
C GLU A 135 -8.18 3.79 -3.39
N TYR A 136 -8.23 2.92 -2.38
CA TYR A 136 -9.48 2.46 -1.78
C TYR A 136 -10.30 3.62 -1.20
N ARG A 137 -9.65 4.55 -0.48
CA ARG A 137 -10.30 5.76 0.06
C ARG A 137 -10.84 6.67 -1.04
N LYS A 138 -10.23 6.65 -2.24
CA LYS A 138 -10.72 7.35 -3.44
C LYS A 138 -11.82 6.60 -4.19
N MET A 139 -12.33 5.49 -3.63
CA MET A 139 -13.32 4.61 -4.27
C MET A 139 -12.85 3.97 -5.58
N ARG A 140 -11.53 3.94 -5.83
CA ARG A 140 -10.92 3.32 -7.02
C ARG A 140 -10.53 1.89 -6.71
N TYR A 141 -11.53 1.03 -6.59
CA TYR A 141 -11.35 -0.36 -6.14
C TYR A 141 -10.49 -1.20 -7.09
N ASP A 142 -10.62 -1.02 -8.41
CA ASP A 142 -9.78 -1.70 -9.40
C ASP A 142 -8.28 -1.43 -9.18
N SER A 143 -7.93 -0.15 -9.02
CA SER A 143 -6.56 0.28 -8.74
C SER A 143 -6.06 -0.26 -7.39
N ALA A 144 -6.91 -0.24 -6.36
CA ALA A 144 -6.57 -0.78 -5.05
C ALA A 144 -6.27 -2.29 -5.12
N ILE A 145 -7.06 -3.06 -5.87
CA ILE A 145 -6.84 -4.50 -6.10
C ILE A 145 -5.47 -4.75 -6.74
N ILE A 146 -5.07 -3.94 -7.71
CA ILE A 146 -3.75 -4.05 -8.36
C ILE A 146 -2.63 -3.85 -7.33
N PHE A 147 -2.73 -2.82 -6.49
CA PHE A 147 -1.72 -2.57 -5.46
C PHE A 147 -1.67 -3.66 -4.39
N TYR A 148 -2.81 -4.14 -3.90
CA TYR A 148 -2.83 -5.26 -2.95
C TYR A 148 -2.27 -6.54 -3.56
N THR A 149 -2.57 -6.81 -4.83
CA THR A 149 -2.04 -7.98 -5.55
C THR A 149 -0.52 -7.89 -5.70
N LYS A 150 0.02 -6.72 -6.02
CA LYS A 150 1.48 -6.49 -6.02
C LYS A 150 2.09 -6.73 -4.64
N GLY A 151 1.46 -6.26 -3.57
CA GLY A 151 1.91 -6.54 -2.20
C GLY A 151 2.00 -8.06 -1.91
N LEU A 152 1.01 -8.82 -2.38
CA LEU A 152 0.95 -10.28 -2.23
C LEU A 152 2.04 -11.03 -3.03
N GLU A 153 2.60 -10.43 -4.08
CA GLU A 153 3.74 -11.02 -4.81
C GLU A 153 5.01 -11.07 -3.94
N TYR A 154 5.17 -10.10 -3.03
CA TYR A 154 6.30 -10.07 -2.10
C TYR A 154 6.05 -10.96 -0.88
N ILE A 155 4.82 -10.94 -0.35
CA ILE A 155 4.43 -11.65 0.88
C ILE A 155 3.06 -12.29 0.75
N LYS A 156 3.02 -13.61 0.85
CA LYS A 156 1.81 -14.42 0.64
C LYS A 156 1.13 -14.84 1.94
N ASP A 157 1.80 -14.66 3.08
CA ASP A 157 1.37 -15.04 4.43
C ASP A 157 0.82 -13.84 5.23
N THR A 158 0.26 -12.83 4.55
CA THR A 158 -0.34 -11.65 5.21
C THR A 158 -1.86 -11.66 5.08
N PRO A 159 -2.62 -11.85 6.18
CA PRO A 159 -4.08 -11.90 6.12
C PRO A 159 -4.70 -10.54 5.73
N VAL A 160 -4.04 -9.44 6.12
CA VAL A 160 -4.51 -8.08 5.89
C VAL A 160 -4.65 -7.75 4.39
N LEU A 161 -3.68 -8.14 3.57
CA LEU A 161 -3.68 -7.84 2.13
C LEU A 161 -4.81 -8.58 1.40
N TYR A 162 -5.02 -9.86 1.70
CA TYR A 162 -6.14 -10.62 1.15
C TYR A 162 -7.48 -10.04 1.57
N VAL A 163 -7.65 -9.70 2.86
CA VAL A 163 -8.91 -9.12 3.32
C VAL A 163 -9.16 -7.75 2.72
N ASN A 164 -8.15 -6.88 2.61
CA ASN A 164 -8.29 -5.59 1.96
C ASN A 164 -8.66 -5.73 0.47
N ARG A 165 -8.12 -6.74 -0.23
CA ARG A 165 -8.52 -7.08 -1.59
C ARG A 165 -9.94 -7.66 -1.67
N ALA A 166 -10.32 -8.53 -0.73
CA ALA A 166 -11.67 -9.10 -0.64
C ALA A 166 -12.75 -8.02 -0.49
N ILE A 167 -12.48 -7.02 0.34
CA ILE A 167 -13.38 -5.87 0.54
C ILE A 167 -13.58 -5.13 -0.78
N CYS A 168 -12.52 -4.89 -1.56
CA CYS A 168 -12.62 -4.26 -2.89
C CYS A 168 -13.51 -5.07 -3.82
N TYR A 169 -13.34 -6.40 -3.86
CA TYR A 169 -14.21 -7.27 -4.67
C TYR A 169 -15.68 -7.20 -4.23
N ILE A 170 -15.94 -7.22 -2.91
CA ILE A 170 -17.31 -7.08 -2.39
C ILE A 170 -17.92 -5.73 -2.80
N LYS A 171 -17.14 -4.64 -2.77
CA LYS A 171 -17.58 -3.31 -3.22
C LYS A 171 -17.91 -3.26 -4.70
N MET A 172 -17.15 -3.98 -5.52
CA MET A 172 -17.41 -4.15 -6.95
C MET A 172 -18.52 -5.17 -7.27
N ARG A 173 -19.19 -5.73 -6.25
CA ARG A 173 -20.20 -6.80 -6.38
C ARG A 173 -19.65 -8.12 -6.92
N GLU A 174 -18.33 -8.31 -6.88
CA GLU A 174 -17.66 -9.57 -7.21
C GLU A 174 -17.57 -10.48 -5.97
N PHE A 175 -18.72 -10.78 -5.35
CA PHE A 175 -18.79 -11.44 -4.04
C PHE A 175 -18.05 -12.78 -3.97
N ARG A 176 -18.12 -13.59 -5.03
CA ARG A 176 -17.44 -14.89 -5.08
C ARG A 176 -15.92 -14.77 -4.96
N ARG A 177 -15.31 -13.76 -5.61
CA ARG A 177 -13.86 -13.52 -5.52
C ARG A 177 -13.47 -13.03 -4.13
N GLY A 178 -14.28 -12.16 -3.54
CA GLY A 178 -14.09 -11.72 -2.15
C GLY A 178 -14.13 -12.89 -1.16
N ILE A 179 -15.11 -13.79 -1.31
CA ILE A 179 -15.22 -15.00 -0.48
C ILE A 179 -14.00 -15.90 -0.65
N MET A 180 -13.51 -16.11 -1.89
CA MET A 180 -12.31 -16.91 -2.14
C MET A 180 -11.07 -16.36 -1.42
N ASP A 181 -10.89 -15.03 -1.42
CA ASP A 181 -9.79 -14.40 -0.68
C ASP A 181 -9.93 -14.60 0.83
N CYS A 182 -11.14 -14.51 1.38
CA CYS A 182 -11.39 -14.80 2.79
C CYS A 182 -11.15 -16.27 3.13
N ASP A 183 -11.62 -17.20 2.29
CA ASP A 183 -11.40 -18.65 2.46
C ASP A 183 -9.91 -18.99 2.44
N TYR A 184 -9.13 -18.34 1.57
CA TYR A 184 -7.68 -18.53 1.54
C TYR A 184 -7.03 -18.14 2.86
N VAL A 185 -7.42 -16.99 3.43
CA VAL A 185 -6.89 -16.54 4.74
C VAL A 185 -7.24 -17.54 5.82
N ILE A 186 -8.51 -17.94 5.92
CA ILE A 186 -9.01 -18.84 6.95
C ILE A 186 -8.31 -20.21 6.88
N ASN A 187 -8.09 -20.75 5.68
CA ASN A 187 -7.57 -22.10 5.51
C ASN A 187 -6.04 -22.18 5.51
N HIS A 188 -5.34 -21.13 5.08
CA HIS A 188 -3.90 -21.20 4.78
C HIS A 188 -3.02 -20.16 5.49
N VAL A 189 -3.61 -19.10 6.06
CA VAL A 189 -2.82 -18.01 6.68
C VAL A 189 -3.10 -17.91 8.17
N ASP A 190 -4.35 -17.59 8.52
CA ASP A 190 -4.79 -17.41 9.90
C ASP A 190 -6.29 -17.73 10.01
N GLY A 191 -6.59 -18.90 10.58
CA GLY A 191 -7.96 -19.38 10.80
C GLY A 191 -8.74 -18.62 11.87
N GLN A 192 -8.05 -17.85 12.72
CA GLN A 192 -8.69 -17.04 13.77
C GLN A 192 -8.93 -15.60 13.32
N TYR A 193 -8.46 -15.22 12.13
CA TYR A 193 -8.56 -13.84 11.65
C TYR A 193 -10.01 -13.38 11.50
N LEU A 194 -10.50 -12.63 12.49
CA LEU A 194 -11.92 -12.29 12.59
C LEU A 194 -12.44 -11.60 11.33
N ARG A 195 -11.68 -10.65 10.78
CA ARG A 195 -12.11 -9.90 9.59
C ARG A 195 -12.36 -10.81 8.39
N ALA A 196 -11.59 -11.88 8.21
CA ALA A 196 -11.83 -12.83 7.12
C ALA A 196 -13.19 -13.51 7.27
N TRP A 197 -13.55 -13.95 8.49
CA TRP A 197 -14.87 -14.53 8.76
C TRP A 197 -16.01 -13.52 8.53
N LEU A 198 -15.84 -12.27 8.96
CA LEU A 198 -16.87 -11.24 8.80
C LEU A 198 -17.09 -10.84 7.34
N TYR A 199 -16.03 -10.65 6.55
CA TYR A 199 -16.18 -10.31 5.13
C TYR A 199 -16.63 -11.51 4.28
N ARG A 200 -16.27 -12.74 4.68
CA ARG A 200 -16.86 -13.96 4.13
C ARG A 200 -18.36 -13.99 4.36
N ALA A 201 -18.80 -13.74 5.60
CA ALA A 201 -20.22 -13.64 5.95
C ALA A 201 -20.90 -12.53 5.12
N ALA A 202 -20.30 -11.35 5.02
CA ALA A 202 -20.82 -10.26 4.19
C ALA A 202 -21.00 -10.67 2.72
N GLY A 203 -20.04 -11.40 2.15
CA GLY A 203 -20.13 -11.96 0.80
C GLY A 203 -21.32 -12.90 0.63
N TYR A 204 -21.49 -13.87 1.54
CA TYR A 204 -22.62 -14.81 1.50
C TYR A 204 -23.97 -14.13 1.69
N LYS A 205 -24.05 -13.14 2.59
CA LYS A 205 -25.27 -12.36 2.80
C LYS A 205 -25.69 -11.63 1.54
N ARG A 206 -24.74 -11.06 0.79
CA ARG A 206 -25.00 -10.38 -0.50
C ARG A 206 -25.38 -11.34 -1.63
N LEU A 207 -25.02 -12.62 -1.51
CA LEU A 207 -25.46 -13.70 -2.41
C LEU A 207 -26.80 -14.32 -2.00
N ASN A 208 -27.43 -13.85 -0.92
CA ASN A 208 -28.62 -14.45 -0.29
C ASN A 208 -28.41 -15.92 0.15
N ASP A 209 -27.17 -16.28 0.48
CA ASP A 209 -26.81 -17.60 0.98
C ASP A 209 -26.76 -17.58 2.51
N GLU A 210 -27.94 -17.68 3.11
CA GLU A 210 -28.10 -17.61 4.56
C GLU A 210 -27.43 -18.75 5.35
N PRO A 211 -27.43 -20.03 4.92
CA PRO A 211 -26.77 -21.07 5.71
C PRO A 211 -25.25 -20.86 5.79
N ASN A 212 -24.61 -20.41 4.71
CA ASN A 212 -23.18 -20.11 4.73
C ASN A 212 -22.85 -18.80 5.47
N PHE A 213 -23.76 -17.83 5.48
CA PHE A 213 -23.68 -16.65 6.33
C PHE A 213 -23.66 -17.02 7.82
N GLU A 214 -24.67 -17.76 8.29
CA GLU A 214 -24.79 -18.16 9.70
C GLU A 214 -23.61 -19.06 10.13
N ASN A 215 -23.16 -19.97 9.25
CA ASN A 215 -21.96 -20.76 9.50
C ASN A 215 -20.73 -19.87 9.73
N SER A 216 -20.53 -18.86 8.88
CA SER A 216 -19.38 -17.95 9.00
C SER A 216 -19.41 -17.14 10.30
N ILE A 217 -20.59 -16.69 10.73
CA ILE A 217 -20.77 -16.00 12.02
C ILE A 217 -20.54 -16.94 13.20
N TYR A 218 -21.04 -18.16 13.14
CA TYR A 218 -20.81 -19.17 14.17
C TYR A 218 -19.31 -19.44 14.36
N GLN A 219 -18.58 -19.64 13.25
CA GLN A 219 -17.13 -19.82 13.30
C GLN A 219 -16.41 -18.57 13.83
N ALA A 220 -16.81 -17.37 13.38
CA ALA A 220 -16.25 -16.12 13.87
C ALA A 220 -16.32 -16.03 15.41
N LYS A 221 -17.48 -16.34 15.98
CA LYS A 221 -17.71 -16.35 17.44
C LYS A 221 -16.93 -17.45 18.15
N ARG A 222 -16.82 -18.63 17.54
CA ARG A 222 -16.09 -19.76 18.12
C ARG A 222 -14.60 -19.46 18.24
N GLU A 223 -14.00 -18.91 17.18
CA GLU A 223 -12.57 -18.59 17.15
C GLU A 223 -12.24 -17.29 17.92
N ASN A 224 -13.17 -16.34 18.00
CA ASN A 224 -12.96 -15.03 18.64
C ASN A 224 -13.93 -14.77 19.81
N TYR A 225 -13.76 -15.51 20.91
CA TYR A 225 -14.67 -15.45 22.06
C TYR A 225 -14.71 -14.09 22.79
N THR A 226 -13.65 -13.29 22.70
CA THR A 226 -13.57 -11.97 23.37
C THR A 226 -14.34 -10.88 22.62
N GLN A 227 -14.62 -11.08 21.32
CA GLN A 227 -15.14 -10.04 20.43
C GLN A 227 -16.61 -10.29 20.04
N HIS A 228 -17.36 -11.09 20.82
CA HIS A 228 -18.77 -11.40 20.52
C HIS A 228 -19.65 -10.17 20.34
N ALA A 229 -19.52 -9.17 21.22
CA ALA A 229 -20.31 -7.93 21.12
C ALA A 229 -20.08 -7.19 19.78
N TYR A 230 -18.85 -7.22 19.27
CA TYR A 230 -18.50 -6.64 17.97
C TYR A 230 -19.09 -7.47 16.81
N ILE A 231 -19.10 -8.80 16.94
CA ILE A 231 -19.72 -9.69 15.95
C ILE A 231 -21.24 -9.52 15.93
N ASP A 232 -21.87 -9.33 17.09
CA ASP A 232 -23.32 -9.12 17.19
C ASP A 232 -23.74 -7.79 16.55
N ASP A 233 -23.02 -6.70 16.85
CA ASP A 233 -23.24 -5.39 16.20
C ASP A 233 -23.06 -5.48 14.67
N PHE A 234 -22.09 -6.27 14.19
CA PHE A 234 -21.95 -6.57 12.77
C PHE A 234 -23.18 -7.28 12.19
N VAL A 235 -23.68 -8.32 12.86
CA VAL A 235 -24.84 -9.10 12.41
C VAL A 235 -26.10 -8.24 12.36
N ASP A 236 -26.34 -7.43 13.38
CA ASP A 236 -27.50 -6.52 13.45
C ASP A 236 -27.47 -5.48 12.33
N LYS A 237 -26.30 -4.93 12.02
CA LYS A 237 -26.11 -4.03 10.87
C LYS A 237 -26.36 -4.75 9.54
N MET A 238 -25.89 -5.98 9.38
CA MET A 238 -26.11 -6.73 8.13
C MET A 238 -27.58 -7.14 7.94
N ARG A 239 -28.34 -7.32 9.03
CA ARG A 239 -29.77 -7.65 9.00
C ARG A 239 -30.67 -6.43 8.81
N SER A 240 -30.30 -5.27 9.34
CA SER A 240 -31.08 -4.02 9.21
C SER A 240 -31.01 -3.35 7.83
N LEU A 241 -30.18 -3.87 6.92
CA LEU A 241 -29.97 -3.34 5.56
C LEU A 241 -30.85 -4.00 4.48
N LEU A 242 -31.82 -4.84 4.88
CA LEU A 242 -32.89 -5.40 4.05
C LEU A 242 -34.22 -4.74 4.43
#